data_AF-A0A7V9PYP3-F1
#
_entry.id   AF-A0A7V9PYP3-F1
#
_cell.length_a   1.000
_cell.length_b   1.000
_cell.length_c   1.000
_cell.angle_alpha   90.00
_cell.angle_beta   90.00
_cell.angle_gamma   90.00
#
_symmetry.space_group_name_H-M   'P 1'
#
loop_
_entity.id
_entity.type
_entity.pdbx_description
1 polymer ?
#
loop_
_entity_poly.entity_id
_entity_poly.type
_entity_poly.pdbx_seq_one_letter_code
_entity_poly.pdbx_strand_id
1 'polypeptide(L)'
;MEAGTASARALLGWRLWALVPVLVLALVVGAVSMSGSWFADLIGRNPPPADEFDIRRVEFEPGEIRILVRNPQPDDLTIANVNVDDAIVPFSIDGPSTLGRLRSSTIVVPYDWVEDDPIAVGVTSSTGIQTVEEIPATVATPEPSLDSFLGYALIGVLV
;
A
#
# COMPACT_ATOMS: atom_id res chain seq x y z
N MET A 1 -28.26 -55.38 -46.50
CA MET A 1 -27.91 -53.94 -46.64
C MET A 1 -28.28 -53.24 -45.33
N GLU A 2 -27.58 -53.52 -44.22
CA GLU A 2 -27.97 -52.99 -42.88
C GLU A 2 -26.76 -52.75 -41.94
N ALA A 3 -25.56 -52.51 -42.46
CA ALA A 3 -24.35 -52.34 -41.64
C ALA A 3 -23.91 -50.87 -41.43
N GLY A 4 -24.71 -49.89 -41.85
CA GLY A 4 -24.33 -48.46 -41.85
C GLY A 4 -24.77 -47.65 -40.62
N THR A 5 -25.74 -48.12 -39.83
CA THR A 5 -26.44 -47.28 -38.83
C THR A 5 -25.89 -47.41 -37.40
N ALA A 6 -25.14 -48.47 -37.08
CA ALA A 6 -24.61 -48.70 -35.73
C ALA A 6 -23.40 -47.81 -35.39
N SER A 7 -22.52 -47.52 -36.37
CA SER A 7 -21.30 -46.74 -36.17
C SER A 7 -21.58 -45.25 -35.89
N ALA A 8 -22.60 -44.69 -36.54
CA ALA A 8 -22.99 -43.30 -36.34
C ALA A 8 -23.50 -43.02 -34.90
N ARG A 9 -24.21 -43.97 -34.28
CA ARG A 9 -24.72 -43.83 -32.90
C ARG A 9 -23.61 -43.88 -31.84
N ALA A 10 -22.59 -44.72 -32.03
CA ALA A 10 -21.47 -44.80 -31.10
C ALA A 10 -20.60 -43.53 -31.12
N LEU A 11 -20.40 -42.94 -32.31
CA LEU A 11 -19.69 -41.67 -32.48
C LEU A 11 -20.49 -40.47 -31.93
N LEU A 12 -21.83 -40.48 -32.06
CA LEU A 12 -22.67 -39.46 -31.40
C LEU A 12 -22.68 -39.61 -29.88
N GLY A 13 -22.72 -40.83 -29.34
CA GLY A 13 -22.71 -41.08 -27.90
C GLY A 13 -21.42 -40.62 -27.20
N TRP A 14 -20.27 -40.82 -27.84
CA TRP A 14 -18.97 -40.33 -27.34
C TRP A 14 -18.88 -38.79 -27.39
N ARG A 15 -19.40 -38.17 -28.45
CA ARG A 15 -19.46 -36.70 -28.60
C ARG A 15 -20.40 -36.05 -27.58
N LEU A 16 -21.50 -36.71 -27.24
CA LEU A 16 -22.41 -36.28 -26.16
C LEU A 16 -21.72 -36.32 -24.80
N TRP A 17 -20.89 -37.34 -24.54
CA TRP A 17 -20.06 -37.41 -23.33
C TRP A 17 -19.04 -36.26 -23.24
N ALA A 18 -18.50 -35.80 -24.36
CA ALA A 18 -17.62 -34.63 -24.40
C ALA A 18 -18.33 -33.30 -24.05
N LEU A 19 -19.66 -33.24 -24.19
CA LEU A 19 -20.46 -32.06 -23.83
C LEU A 19 -20.86 -32.03 -22.35
N VAL A 20 -20.83 -33.17 -21.66
CA VAL A 20 -21.13 -33.26 -20.22
C VAL A 20 -20.27 -32.29 -19.39
N PRO A 21 -18.93 -32.26 -19.48
CA PRO A 21 -18.11 -31.33 -18.70
C PRO A 21 -18.40 -29.86 -19.04
N VAL A 22 -18.72 -29.55 -20.31
CA VAL A 22 -19.09 -28.20 -20.74
C VAL A 22 -20.42 -27.77 -20.13
N LEU A 23 -21.40 -28.67 -20.11
CA LEU A 23 -22.72 -28.43 -19.51
C LEU A 23 -22.61 -28.25 -17.99
N VAL A 24 -21.83 -29.10 -17.32
CA VAL A 24 -21.56 -28.98 -15.88
C VAL A 24 -20.86 -27.65 -15.59
N LEU A 25 -19.86 -27.27 -16.38
CA LEU A 25 -19.19 -25.97 -16.24
C LEU A 25 -20.17 -24.81 -16.42
N ALA A 26 -21.02 -24.85 -17.45
CA ALA A 26 -22.02 -23.80 -17.70
C ALA A 26 -23.03 -23.69 -16.55
N LEU A 27 -23.42 -24.82 -15.95
CA LEU A 27 -24.33 -24.86 -14.80
C LEU A 27 -23.66 -24.28 -13.55
N VAL A 28 -22.40 -24.64 -13.28
CA VAL A 28 -21.63 -24.07 -12.16
C VAL A 28 -21.43 -22.57 -12.34
N VAL A 29 -21.01 -22.12 -13.53
CA VAL A 29 -20.83 -20.69 -13.82
C VAL A 29 -22.15 -19.95 -13.68
N GLY A 30 -23.24 -20.48 -14.23
CA GLY A 30 -24.57 -19.89 -14.11
C GLY A 30 -25.04 -19.80 -12.66
N ALA A 31 -24.84 -20.86 -11.88
CA ALA A 31 -25.13 -20.87 -10.46
C ALA A 31 -24.34 -19.79 -9.72
N VAL A 32 -23.02 -19.70 -9.92
CA VAL A 32 -22.18 -18.68 -9.27
C VAL A 32 -22.61 -17.27 -9.66
N SER A 33 -22.80 -16.98 -10.96
CA SER A 33 -23.18 -15.65 -11.45
C SER A 33 -24.55 -15.19 -10.98
N MET A 34 -25.54 -16.09 -10.88
CA MET A 34 -26.87 -15.74 -10.35
C MET A 34 -26.87 -15.50 -8.85
N SER A 35 -25.89 -16.03 -8.16
CA SER A 35 -25.92 -16.12 -6.72
C SER A 35 -25.41 -14.83 -6.05
N GLY A 36 -24.58 -14.03 -6.71
CA GLY A 36 -24.18 -12.69 -6.21
C GLY A 36 -23.15 -12.75 -5.08
N SER A 37 -23.28 -11.88 -4.07
CA SER A 37 -22.26 -11.71 -3.01
C SER A 37 -22.33 -12.72 -1.86
N TRP A 38 -23.42 -13.49 -1.71
CA TRP A 38 -23.58 -14.46 -0.60
C TRP A 38 -22.44 -15.50 -0.55
N PHE A 39 -21.92 -15.96 -1.70
CA PHE A 39 -20.84 -16.93 -1.77
C PHE A 39 -19.52 -16.30 -1.29
N ALA A 40 -19.31 -15.02 -1.61
CA ALA A 40 -18.16 -14.25 -1.13
C ALA A 40 -18.27 -13.91 0.36
N ASP A 41 -19.49 -13.65 0.85
CA ASP A 41 -19.76 -13.44 2.27
C ASP A 41 -19.55 -14.73 3.10
N LEU A 42 -19.80 -15.92 2.53
CA LEU A 42 -19.54 -17.23 3.16
C LEU A 42 -18.05 -17.52 3.39
N ILE A 43 -17.18 -17.01 2.51
CA ILE A 43 -15.71 -17.23 2.56
C ILE A 43 -15.04 -16.21 3.49
N GLY A 44 -15.79 -15.19 3.93
CA GLY A 44 -15.28 -14.06 4.69
C GLY A 44 -14.66 -13.03 3.75
N ARG A 45 -15.02 -11.76 3.95
CA ARG A 45 -14.32 -10.66 3.31
C ARG A 45 -13.01 -10.46 4.07
N ASN A 46 -11.88 -10.43 3.38
CA ASN A 46 -10.69 -9.84 3.97
C ASN A 46 -11.04 -8.37 4.26
N PRO A 47 -10.97 -7.90 5.52
CA PRO A 47 -11.24 -6.51 5.81
C PRO A 47 -10.30 -5.63 4.96
N PRO A 48 -10.74 -4.43 4.55
CA PRO A 48 -9.83 -3.49 3.91
C PRO A 48 -8.62 -3.28 4.83
N PRO A 49 -7.42 -3.05 4.26
CA PRO A 49 -6.27 -2.69 5.08
C PRO A 49 -6.60 -1.47 5.94
N ALA A 50 -5.93 -1.35 7.09
CA ALA A 50 -6.09 -0.18 7.93
C ALA A 50 -5.66 1.10 7.17
N ASP A 51 -6.28 2.22 7.53
CA ASP A 51 -6.02 3.55 6.97
C ASP A 51 -4.69 4.13 7.51
N GLU A 52 -3.63 3.35 7.36
CA GLU A 52 -2.28 3.65 7.79
C GLU A 52 -1.51 4.35 6.66
N PHE A 53 -0.78 5.39 7.02
CA PHE A 53 0.22 5.97 6.15
C PHE A 53 1.49 5.10 6.11
N ASP A 54 2.20 5.15 4.99
CA ASP A 54 3.55 4.61 4.83
C ASP A 54 4.54 5.75 5.08
N ILE A 55 5.20 5.75 6.25
CA ILE A 55 6.26 6.71 6.59
C ILE A 55 7.50 6.31 5.80
N ARG A 56 7.88 7.14 4.84
CA ARG A 56 8.95 6.84 3.88
C ARG A 56 10.32 7.31 4.36
N ARG A 57 10.31 8.41 5.09
CA ARG A 57 11.51 9.10 5.55
C ARG A 57 11.14 10.09 6.64
N VAL A 58 12.01 10.18 7.63
CA VAL A 58 12.04 11.23 8.64
C VAL A 58 13.37 11.94 8.52
N GLU A 59 13.35 13.23 8.21
CA GLU A 59 14.53 14.09 8.11
C GLU A 59 14.53 15.04 9.31
N PHE A 60 15.70 15.23 9.90
CA PHE A 60 15.93 16.09 11.05
C PHE A 60 16.77 17.29 10.63
N GLU A 61 16.16 18.47 10.69
CA GLU A 61 16.78 19.76 10.38
C GLU A 61 16.76 20.64 11.64
N PRO A 62 17.67 21.60 11.81
CA PRO A 62 17.68 22.45 13.00
C PRO A 62 16.32 23.13 13.26
N GLY A 63 15.64 22.75 14.34
CA GLY A 63 14.35 23.31 14.76
C GLY A 63 13.12 22.72 14.06
N GLU A 64 13.27 21.72 13.17
CA GLU A 64 12.14 21.04 12.55
C GLU A 64 12.38 19.55 12.22
N ILE A 65 11.28 18.79 12.21
CA ILE A 65 11.24 17.40 11.76
C ILE A 65 10.39 17.35 10.49
N ARG A 66 10.92 16.76 9.43
CA ARG A 66 10.23 16.61 8.13
C ARG A 66 9.90 15.15 7.90
N ILE A 67 8.61 14.83 7.82
CA ILE A 67 8.10 13.45 7.73
C ILE A 67 7.47 13.27 6.35
N LEU A 68 8.10 12.46 5.50
CA LEU A 68 7.56 12.09 4.19
C LEU A 68 6.59 10.93 4.35
N VAL A 69 5.30 11.19 4.16
CA VAL A 69 4.26 10.16 4.19
C VAL A 69 3.75 9.83 2.80
N ARG A 70 3.28 8.60 2.62
CA ARG A 70 2.64 8.13 1.38
C ARG A 70 1.37 7.36 1.71
N ASN A 71 0.36 7.46 0.83
CA ASN A 71 -0.82 6.61 0.89
C ASN A 71 -0.55 5.28 0.14
N PRO A 72 -0.46 4.13 0.84
CA PRO A 72 -0.31 2.82 0.19
C PRO A 72 -1.65 2.24 -0.33
N GLN A 73 -2.78 2.80 0.09
CA GLN A 73 -4.12 2.26 -0.14
C GLN A 73 -4.77 2.73 -1.44
N PRO A 74 -5.81 2.01 -1.93
CA PRO A 74 -6.59 2.46 -3.08
C PRO A 74 -7.44 3.70 -2.82
N ASP A 75 -8.00 3.81 -1.63
CA ASP A 75 -8.88 4.90 -1.21
C ASP A 75 -8.06 6.11 -0.74
N ASP A 76 -8.68 7.29 -0.77
CA ASP A 76 -8.04 8.53 -0.33
C ASP A 76 -7.83 8.55 1.19
N LEU A 77 -6.63 8.94 1.62
CA LEU A 77 -6.28 9.08 3.04
C LEU A 77 -6.02 10.55 3.39
N THR A 78 -6.65 11.04 4.45
CA THR A 78 -6.47 12.43 4.93
C THR A 78 -5.67 12.45 6.23
N ILE A 79 -4.64 13.29 6.27
CA ILE A 79 -3.83 13.52 7.48
C ILE A 79 -4.65 14.36 8.46
N ALA A 80 -4.83 13.89 9.69
CA ALA A 80 -5.63 14.55 10.73
C ALA A 80 -4.78 15.23 11.79
N ASN A 81 -3.79 14.54 12.34
CA ASN A 81 -2.84 15.09 13.30
C ASN A 81 -1.49 14.39 13.24
N VAL A 82 -0.53 14.95 13.96
CA VAL A 82 0.85 14.47 14.06
C VAL A 82 1.24 14.48 15.53
N ASN A 83 1.97 13.43 15.92
CA ASN A 83 2.50 13.26 17.25
C ASN A 83 4.02 13.16 17.21
N VAL A 84 4.68 13.71 18.22
CA VAL A 84 6.10 13.48 18.52
C VAL A 84 6.17 13.07 19.98
N ASP A 85 6.72 11.89 20.27
CA ASP A 85 6.76 11.29 21.62
C ASP A 85 5.41 11.32 22.33
N ASP A 86 4.38 10.81 21.65
CA ASP A 86 2.97 10.79 22.08
C ASP A 86 2.29 12.17 22.24
N ALA A 87 3.04 13.27 22.13
CA ALA A 87 2.47 14.62 22.20
C ALA A 87 1.92 15.06 20.86
N ILE A 88 0.67 15.54 20.82
CA ILE A 88 0.10 16.19 19.63
C ILE A 88 0.77 17.55 19.47
N VAL A 89 1.40 17.76 18.31
CA VAL A 89 2.20 18.95 18.00
C VAL A 89 1.60 19.74 16.84
N PRO A 90 1.86 21.06 16.76
CA PRO A 90 1.54 21.82 15.56
C PRO A 90 2.37 21.28 14.38
N PHE A 91 1.77 21.28 13.20
CA PHE A 91 2.43 20.86 11.97
C PHE A 91 1.93 21.69 10.79
N SER A 92 2.70 21.69 9.72
CA SER A 92 2.29 22.18 8.41
C SER A 92 2.50 21.09 7.37
N ILE A 93 1.84 21.20 6.21
CA ILE A 93 1.92 20.21 5.15
C ILE A 93 2.45 20.90 3.90
N ASP A 94 3.57 20.39 3.38
CA ASP A 94 4.05 20.69 2.04
C ASP A 94 3.44 19.68 1.06
N GLY A 95 2.35 20.09 0.41
CA GLY A 95 1.54 19.28 -0.49
C GLY A 95 0.08 19.16 -0.05
N PRO A 96 -0.68 18.20 -0.61
CA PRO A 96 -2.08 18.00 -0.26
C PRO A 96 -2.25 17.25 1.06
N SER A 97 -3.19 17.68 1.90
CA SER A 97 -3.55 16.98 3.15
C SER A 97 -4.34 15.69 2.93
N THR A 98 -5.03 15.58 1.79
CA THR A 98 -5.69 14.35 1.33
C THR A 98 -4.86 13.73 0.22
N LEU A 99 -4.34 12.54 0.49
CA LEU A 99 -3.47 11.78 -0.39
C LEU A 99 -4.31 10.72 -1.11
N GLY A 100 -4.44 10.85 -2.43
CA GLY A 100 -4.89 9.73 -3.26
C GLY A 100 -3.85 8.61 -3.31
N ARG A 101 -4.22 7.47 -3.91
CA ARG A 101 -3.36 6.30 -4.02
C ARG A 101 -1.93 6.62 -4.48
N LEU A 102 -0.94 6.16 -3.72
CA LEU A 102 0.50 6.34 -3.95
C LEU A 102 0.98 7.80 -4.01
N ARG A 103 0.13 8.77 -3.65
CA ARG A 103 0.55 10.15 -3.46
C ARG A 103 1.30 10.29 -2.14
N SER A 104 2.26 11.21 -2.13
CA SER A 104 3.03 11.58 -0.96
C SER A 104 2.85 13.06 -0.65
N SER A 105 3.09 13.41 0.61
CA SER A 105 3.24 14.79 1.07
C SER A 105 4.23 14.81 2.23
N THR A 106 4.90 15.94 2.41
CA THR A 106 5.85 16.14 3.49
C THR A 106 5.18 16.93 4.60
N ILE A 107 5.16 16.37 5.79
CA ILE A 107 4.69 17.03 7.00
C ILE A 107 5.91 17.72 7.62
N VAL A 108 5.77 19.00 7.95
CA VAL A 108 6.83 19.80 8.61
C VAL A 108 6.37 20.16 10.01
N VAL A 109 7.11 19.67 11.00
CA VAL A 109 6.81 19.84 12.43
C VAL A 109 7.89 20.74 13.04
N PRO A 110 7.56 21.97 13.47
CA PRO A 110 8.51 22.79 14.24
C PRO A 110 8.76 22.12 15.60
N TYR A 111 9.97 21.58 15.78
CA TYR A 111 10.34 20.81 16.96
C TYR A 111 11.85 20.87 17.18
N ASP A 112 12.26 21.26 18.38
CA ASP A 112 13.66 21.29 18.80
C ASP A 112 14.09 19.89 19.26
N TRP A 113 14.63 19.09 18.34
CA TRP A 113 15.15 17.76 18.64
C TRP A 113 16.59 17.82 19.17
N VAL A 114 16.99 16.77 19.88
CA VAL A 114 18.34 16.60 20.44
C VAL A 114 19.03 15.45 19.72
N GLU A 115 20.28 15.66 19.32
CA GLU A 115 21.09 14.63 18.68
C GLU A 115 21.27 13.42 19.60
N ASP A 116 21.19 12.22 19.01
CA ASP A 116 21.25 10.92 19.69
C ASP A 116 20.10 10.63 20.67
N ASP A 117 19.08 11.50 20.77
CA ASP A 117 17.89 11.25 21.57
C ASP A 117 16.89 10.42 20.76
N PRO A 118 16.35 9.31 21.29
CA PRO A 118 15.32 8.54 20.62
C PRO A 118 14.01 9.34 20.56
N ILE A 119 13.40 9.37 19.37
CA ILE A 119 12.14 10.09 19.12
C ILE A 119 11.18 9.16 18.37
N ALA A 120 9.90 9.17 18.75
CA ALA A 120 8.84 8.51 18.00
C ALA A 120 7.97 9.53 17.28
N VAL A 121 7.80 9.38 15.97
CA VAL A 121 6.88 10.21 15.18
C VAL A 121 5.62 9.43 14.83
N GLY A 122 4.46 10.04 15.04
CA GLY A 122 3.15 9.44 14.75
C GLY A 122 2.37 10.29 13.77
N VAL A 123 1.72 9.66 12.79
CA VAL A 123 0.81 10.33 11.85
C VAL A 123 -0.55 9.65 11.91
N THR A 124 -1.58 10.42 12.26
CA THR A 124 -2.95 9.90 12.40
C THR A 124 -3.80 10.32 11.21
N SER A 125 -4.53 9.37 10.64
CA SER A 125 -5.51 9.61 9.58
C SER A 125 -6.83 10.15 10.12
N SER A 126 -7.68 10.68 9.24
CA SER A 126 -9.02 11.19 9.59
C SER A 126 -9.96 10.13 10.16
N THR A 127 -9.67 8.85 9.96
CA THR A 127 -10.41 7.73 10.57
C THR A 127 -9.89 7.35 11.96
N GLY A 128 -8.84 8.02 12.44
CA GLY A 128 -8.26 7.83 13.77
C GLY A 128 -7.22 6.72 13.86
N ILE A 129 -6.78 6.18 12.71
CA ILE A 129 -5.70 5.19 12.66
C ILE A 129 -4.36 5.91 12.65
N GLN A 130 -3.45 5.50 13.54
CA GLN A 130 -2.14 6.11 13.69
C GLN A 130 -1.05 5.15 13.19
N THR A 131 -0.16 5.66 12.33
CA THR A 131 1.11 5.02 11.99
C THR A 131 2.20 5.65 12.85
N VAL A 132 3.01 4.83 13.54
CA VAL A 132 4.14 5.29 14.36
C VAL A 132 5.45 4.77 13.79
N GLU A 133 6.47 5.62 13.74
CA GLU A 133 7.85 5.24 13.44
C GLU A 133 8.77 5.67 14.58
N GLU A 134 9.50 4.71 15.13
CA GLU A 134 10.49 4.93 16.19
C GLU A 134 11.87 5.15 15.56
N ILE A 135 12.48 6.30 15.87
CA ILE A 135 13.85 6.64 15.47
C ILE A 135 14.74 6.44 16.71
N PRO A 136 15.57 5.39 16.76
CA PRO A 136 16.34 5.06 17.96
C PRO A 136 17.52 6.01 18.21
N ALA A 137 17.99 6.71 17.17
CA ALA A 137 19.05 7.70 17.27
C ALA A 137 18.81 8.80 16.23
N THR A 138 18.51 9.99 16.72
CA THR A 138 18.26 11.15 15.87
C THR A 138 19.57 11.76 15.40
N VAL A 139 19.76 11.86 14.08
CA VAL A 139 20.95 12.47 13.48
C VAL A 139 20.54 13.52 12.46
N ALA A 140 21.31 14.62 12.41
CA ALA A 140 21.10 15.66 11.40
C ALA A 140 21.18 15.04 9.99
N THR A 141 20.21 15.35 9.15
CA THR A 141 20.25 14.89 7.76
C THR A 141 21.33 15.68 7.01
N PRO A 142 22.33 15.02 6.38
CA PRO A 142 23.39 15.74 5.68
C PRO A 142 22.84 16.56 4.50
N GLU A 143 23.18 17.84 4.48
CA GLU A 143 22.82 18.71 3.36
C GLU A 143 23.76 18.51 2.16
N PRO A 144 23.25 18.61 0.93
CA PRO A 144 24.11 18.60 -0.26
C PRO A 144 25.12 19.74 -0.23
N SER A 145 26.41 19.43 -0.22
CA SER A 145 27.50 20.42 -0.25
C SER A 145 28.48 20.18 -1.39
N LEU A 146 29.18 21.24 -1.83
CA LEU A 146 30.23 21.15 -2.85
C LEU A 146 31.38 20.26 -2.39
N ASP A 147 31.74 20.31 -1.10
CA ASP A 147 32.80 19.46 -0.53
C ASP A 147 32.41 17.98 -0.58
N SER A 148 31.16 17.65 -0.22
CA SER A 148 30.64 16.28 -0.37
C SER A 148 30.64 15.84 -1.83
N PHE A 149 30.21 16.71 -2.76
CA PHE A 149 30.22 16.41 -4.19
C PHE A 149 31.62 16.13 -4.72
N LEU A 150 32.59 17.00 -4.41
CA LEU A 150 33.99 16.82 -4.83
C LEU A 150 34.63 15.58 -4.19
N GLY A 151 34.29 15.29 -2.93
CA GLY A 151 34.71 14.07 -2.25
C GLY A 151 34.23 12.82 -2.98
N TYR A 152 32.95 12.75 -3.33
CA TYR A 152 32.41 11.64 -4.12
C TYR A 152 32.98 11.57 -5.54
N ALA A 153 33.20 12.72 -6.20
CA ALA A 153 33.84 12.77 -7.50
C ALA A 153 35.26 12.20 -7.45
N LEU A 154 36.04 12.54 -6.42
CA LEU A 154 37.39 12.02 -6.23
C LEU A 154 37.39 10.50 -6.01
N ILE A 155 36.47 9.99 -5.18
CA ILE A 155 36.29 8.54 -4.99
C ILE A 155 36.02 7.86 -6.34
N GLY A 156 35.09 8.41 -7.13
CA GLY A 156 34.73 7.88 -8.44
C GLY A 156 35.87 7.92 -9.47
N VAL A 157 36.79 8.88 -9.37
CA VAL A 157 37.98 8.97 -10.24
C VAL A 157 39.08 7.99 -9.81
N LEU A 158 39.15 7.64 -8.52
CA LEU A 158 40.20 6.79 -7.97
C LEU A 158 39.95 5.28 -8.16
N VAL A 159 38.69 4.87 -8.34
CA VAL A 159 38.28 3.46 -8.52
C VAL A 159 38.26 3.00 -9.98
#